data_AF-A0A537YEY7-F1
#
_entry.id   AF-A0A537YEY7-F1
#
_cell.length_a   1.000
_cell.length_b   1.000
_cell.length_c   1.000
_cell.angle_alpha   90.00
_cell.angle_beta   90.00
_cell.angle_gamma   90.00
#
_symmetry.space_group_name_H-M   'P 1'
#
loop_
_entity.id
_entity.type
_entity.pdbx_description
1 polymer ?
#
loop_
_entity_poly.entity_id
_entity_poly.type
_entity_poly.pdbx_seq_one_letter_code
_entity_poly.pdbx_strand_id
1 'polypeptide(L)'
;MWRELRDELHPGGFELVTIALDIGGIDAAGPFIERAQPTHPSLVDDRHALDELFGVVNVPSGIWIDEEGMIVRPPEPAWPGRSVVSKIITGEM
;
A
#
# COMPACT_ATOMS: atom_id res chain seq x y z
N MET A 1 -2.73 -10.15 0.77
CA MET A 1 -2.38 -9.49 -0.51
C MET A 1 -1.20 -8.53 -0.39
N TRP A 2 -1.31 -7.32 0.16
CA TRP A 2 -0.14 -6.43 0.34
C TRP A 2 0.99 -7.10 1.16
N ARG A 3 0.60 -7.79 2.25
CA ARG A 3 1.52 -8.64 3.03
C ARG A 3 2.23 -9.69 2.19
N GLU A 4 1.51 -10.42 1.33
CA GLU A 4 2.10 -11.47 0.47
C GLU A 4 3.10 -10.87 -0.53
N LEU A 5 2.75 -9.75 -1.18
CA LEU A 5 3.66 -9.04 -2.08
C LEU A 5 4.93 -8.60 -1.35
N ARG A 6 4.77 -8.03 -0.14
CA ARG A 6 5.90 -7.62 0.67
C ARG A 6 6.76 -8.82 1.07
N ASP A 7 6.17 -9.91 1.55
CA ASP A 7 6.90 -11.11 1.96
C ASP A 7 7.70 -11.71 0.79
N GLU A 8 7.16 -11.67 -0.42
CA GLU A 8 7.82 -12.13 -1.64
C GLU A 8 9.03 -11.25 -2.03
N LEU A 9 8.86 -9.93 -2.00
CA LEU A 9 9.86 -8.99 -2.55
C LEU A 9 10.89 -8.52 -1.51
N HIS A 10 10.58 -8.57 -0.22
CA HIS A 10 11.44 -8.04 0.83
C HIS A 10 12.86 -8.63 0.87
N PRO A 11 13.08 -9.95 0.65
CA PRO A 11 14.43 -10.50 0.55
C PRO A 11 15.29 -9.87 -0.55
N GLY A 12 14.68 -9.26 -1.57
CA GLY A 12 15.34 -8.53 -2.65
C GLY A 12 15.68 -7.08 -2.33
N GLY A 13 15.42 -6.60 -1.11
CA GLY A 13 15.68 -5.21 -0.69
C GLY A 13 14.47 -4.29 -0.80
N PHE A 14 13.31 -4.79 -1.22
CA PHE A 14 12.07 -4.02 -1.28
C PHE A 14 11.43 -3.85 0.12
N GLU A 15 10.79 -2.72 0.38
CA GLU A 15 9.91 -2.56 1.55
C GLU A 15 8.57 -1.96 1.13
N LEU A 16 7.49 -2.44 1.74
CA LEU A 16 6.15 -1.90 1.55
C LEU A 16 5.72 -1.19 2.83
N VAL A 17 5.29 0.06 2.70
CA VAL A 17 4.65 0.78 3.81
C VAL A 17 3.19 0.99 3.43
N THR A 18 2.27 0.49 4.25
CA THR A 18 0.83 0.77 4.09
C THR A 18 0.42 1.89 5.03
N ILE A 19 -0.41 2.80 4.54
CA ILE A 19 -0.83 4.00 5.28
C ILE A 19 -2.34 4.15 5.12
N ALA A 20 -3.06 4.12 6.23
CA ALA A 20 -4.49 4.40 6.30
C ALA A 20 -4.72 5.91 6.48
N LEU A 21 -5.60 6.50 5.67
CA LEU A 21 -5.96 7.93 5.72
C LEU A 21 -7.31 8.15 6.42
N ASP A 22 -7.66 7.29 7.38
CA ASP A 22 -8.94 7.37 8.08
C ASP A 22 -8.91 8.51 9.12
N ILE A 23 -9.78 9.51 8.97
CA ILE A 23 -9.94 10.63 9.93
C ILE A 23 -10.29 10.12 11.34
N GLY A 24 -10.94 8.96 11.45
CA GLY A 24 -11.22 8.30 12.73
C GLY A 24 -9.98 7.69 13.40
N GLY A 25 -8.81 7.81 12.76
CA GLY A 25 -7.53 7.35 13.26
C GLY A 25 -7.49 5.87 13.58
N ILE A 26 -6.76 5.52 14.65
CA ILE A 26 -6.54 4.13 15.04
C ILE A 26 -7.84 3.41 15.40
N ASP A 27 -8.86 4.12 15.90
CA ASP A 27 -10.15 3.50 16.23
C ASP A 27 -10.89 3.04 14.97
N ALA A 28 -10.72 3.76 13.85
CA ALA A 28 -11.28 3.37 12.55
C ALA A 28 -10.43 2.34 11.82
N ALA A 29 -9.11 2.57 11.72
CA ALA A 29 -8.21 1.76 10.90
C ALA A 29 -7.67 0.51 11.64
N GLY A 30 -7.48 0.60 12.95
CA GLY A 30 -6.83 -0.41 13.80
C GLY A 30 -7.42 -1.81 13.67
N PRO A 31 -8.74 -2.00 13.76
CA PRO A 31 -9.35 -3.33 13.61
C PRO A 31 -9.02 -4.02 12.27
N PHE A 32 -8.85 -3.24 11.19
CA PHE A 32 -8.46 -3.76 9.88
C PHE A 32 -6.98 -4.11 9.83
N ILE A 33 -6.11 -3.26 10.40
CA ILE A 33 -4.66 -3.50 10.49
C ILE A 33 -4.39 -4.77 11.32
N GLU A 34 -5.01 -4.90 12.49
CA GLU A 34 -4.86 -6.07 13.38
C GLU A 34 -5.29 -7.36 12.66
N ARG A 35 -6.46 -7.34 12.01
CA ARG A 35 -6.95 -8.49 11.24
C ARG A 35 -6.06 -8.82 10.05
N ALA A 36 -5.41 -7.83 9.45
CA ALA A 36 -4.51 -8.01 8.33
C ALA A 36 -3.15 -8.60 8.73
N GLN A 37 -2.78 -8.59 10.02
CA GLN A 37 -1.51 -9.13 10.54
C GLN A 37 -0.31 -8.81 9.62
N PRO A 38 -0.03 -7.54 9.33
CA PRO A 38 1.00 -7.16 8.37
C PRO A 38 2.40 -7.56 8.86
N THR A 39 3.25 -7.97 7.93
CA THR A 39 4.69 -8.22 8.14
C THR A 39 5.54 -7.01 7.78
N HIS A 40 4.89 -5.86 7.59
CA HIS A 40 5.46 -4.62 7.12
C HIS A 40 4.88 -3.45 7.91
N PRO A 41 5.52 -2.27 7.90
CA PRO A 41 4.98 -1.10 8.59
C PRO A 41 3.58 -0.73 8.06
N SER A 42 2.62 -0.67 8.98
CA SER A 42 1.26 -0.20 8.72
C SER A 42 0.97 1.01 9.61
N LEU A 43 0.88 2.18 8.98
CA LEU A 43 0.71 3.47 9.64
C LEU A 43 -0.72 3.98 9.50
N VAL A 44 -1.09 4.91 10.37
CA VAL A 44 -2.34 5.66 10.29
C VAL A 44 -1.98 7.13 10.24
N ASP A 45 -2.45 7.82 9.20
CA ASP A 45 -2.36 9.27 9.05
C ASP A 45 -3.76 9.87 9.12
N ASP A 46 -4.19 10.12 10.36
CA ASP A 46 -5.48 10.69 10.69
C ASP A 46 -5.56 12.21 10.44
N ARG A 47 -4.40 12.83 10.12
CA ARG A 47 -4.30 14.28 9.89
C ARG A 47 -4.16 14.64 8.42
N HIS A 48 -4.13 13.67 7.52
CA HIS A 48 -3.96 13.93 6.10
C HIS A 48 -2.68 14.77 5.82
N ALA A 49 -1.58 14.40 6.48
CA ALA A 49 -0.29 15.06 6.25
C ALA A 49 0.42 14.46 5.03
N LEU A 50 0.26 13.16 4.79
CA LEU A 50 0.88 12.47 3.68
C LEU A 50 0.26 12.88 2.34
N ASP A 51 -1.06 12.90 2.25
CA ASP A 51 -1.74 13.27 1.01
C ASP A 51 -1.51 14.75 0.67
N GLU A 52 -1.44 15.64 1.67
CA GLU A 52 -1.00 17.02 1.49
C GLU A 52 0.42 17.11 0.92
N LEU A 53 1.39 16.41 1.52
CA LEU A 53 2.81 16.51 1.14
C LEU A 53 3.14 15.81 -0.17
N PHE A 54 2.49 14.68 -0.45
CA PHE A 54 2.81 13.83 -1.61
C PHE A 54 1.82 14.00 -2.76
N GLY A 55 0.72 14.74 -2.57
CA GLY A 55 -0.27 15.00 -3.62
C GLY A 55 -1.21 13.83 -3.90
N VAL A 56 -1.51 13.02 -2.88
CA VAL A 56 -2.50 11.93 -3.01
C VAL A 56 -3.90 12.56 -3.00
N VAL A 57 -4.69 12.35 -4.06
CA VAL A 57 -6.05 12.93 -4.14
C VAL A 57 -7.16 11.89 -4.09
N ASN A 58 -6.79 10.61 -4.17
CA ASN A 58 -7.69 9.47 -4.12
C ASN A 58 -6.98 8.23 -3.58
N VAL A 59 -7.77 7.29 -3.07
CA VAL A 59 -7.31 5.97 -2.64
C VAL A 59 -8.04 4.86 -3.42
N PRO A 60 -7.41 3.70 -3.63
CA PRO A 60 -6.05 3.36 -3.23
C PRO A 60 -5.00 3.92 -4.21
N SER A 61 -3.94 4.52 -3.65
CA SER A 61 -2.81 5.07 -4.41
C SER A 61 -1.49 4.58 -3.85
N GLY A 62 -0.49 4.44 -4.73
CA GLY A 62 0.87 4.05 -4.38
C GLY A 62 1.87 5.08 -4.89
N ILE A 63 2.99 5.20 -4.17
CA ILE A 63 4.11 6.09 -4.49
C ILE A 63 5.36 5.20 -4.52
N TRP A 64 6.22 5.39 -5.51
CA TRP A 64 7.47 4.64 -5.60
C TRP A 64 8.62 5.53 -5.17
N ILE A 65 9.38 5.04 -4.20
CA ILE A 65 10.58 5.69 -3.67
C ILE A 65 11.75 4.75 -3.97
N ASP A 66 12.82 5.27 -4.57
CA ASP A 66 14.04 4.50 -4.82
C ASP A 66 14.92 4.40 -3.57
N GLU A 67 16.04 3.68 -3.70
CA GLU A 67 17.00 3.44 -2.62
C GLU A 67 17.72 4.71 -2.14
N GLU A 68 17.74 5.77 -2.95
CA GLU A 68 18.26 7.09 -2.59
C GLU A 68 17.21 7.97 -1.89
N GLY A 69 15.97 7.50 -1.74
CA GLY A 69 14.89 8.23 -1.08
C GLY A 69 14.15 9.20 -2.00
N MET A 70 14.27 9.05 -3.32
CA MET A 70 13.64 9.91 -4.31
C MET A 70 12.31 9.32 -4.78
N ILE A 71 11.30 10.17 -4.94
CA ILE A 71 10.03 9.77 -5.56
C ILE A 71 10.28 9.57 -7.07
N VAL A 72 10.27 8.31 -7.51
CA VAL A 72 10.47 7.92 -8.92
C VAL A 72 9.17 7.67 -9.66
N ARG A 73 8.06 7.44 -8.94
CA ARG A 73 6.70 7.49 -9.49
C ARG A 73 5.79 8.26 -8.54
N PRO A 74 5.10 9.32 -9.01
CA PRO A 74 4.16 10.08 -8.20
C PRO A 74 2.96 9.23 -7.78
N PRO A 75 2.07 9.72 -6.90
CA PRO A 75 0.84 9.02 -6.56
C PRO A 75 0.07 8.57 -7.80
N GLU A 76 -0.19 7.28 -7.86
CA GLU A 76 -0.95 6.65 -8.93
C GLU A 76 -1.84 5.54 -8.36
N PRO A 77 -2.95 5.18 -9.02
CA PRO A 77 -3.81 4.09 -8.56
C PRO A 77 -3.03 2.79 -8.37
N ALA A 78 -3.03 2.27 -7.15
CA ALA A 78 -2.32 1.05 -6.79
C ALA A 78 -3.27 0.06 -6.15
N TRP A 79 -3.52 -1.04 -6.86
CA TRP A 79 -4.43 -2.08 -6.41
C TRP A 79 -3.63 -3.31 -6.00
N PRO A 80 -3.77 -3.79 -4.77
CA PRO A 80 -3.29 -5.12 -4.46
C PRO A 80 -4.19 -6.09 -5.25
N GLY A 81 -3.61 -6.96 -6.08
CA GLY A 81 -4.42 -7.88 -6.89
C GLY A 81 -3.59 -8.71 -7.88
N ARG A 82 -3.90 -10.00 -8.02
CA ARG A 82 -3.75 -10.63 -9.34
C ARG A 82 -4.81 -10.01 -10.23
N SER A 83 -4.38 -9.29 -11.27
CA SER A 83 -5.31 -8.76 -12.26
C SER A 83 -6.27 -9.87 -12.72
N VAL A 84 -7.56 -9.55 -12.93
CA VAL A 84 -8.50 -10.50 -13.56
C VAL A 84 -7.98 -10.96 -14.93
N VAL A 85 -7.18 -10.12 -15.59
CA VAL A 85 -6.46 -10.47 -16.83
C VAL A 85 -5.48 -11.62 -16.60
N SER A 86 -4.80 -11.68 -15.44
CA SER A 86 -3.90 -12.80 -15.10
C SER A 86 -4.65 -14.12 -15.07
N LYS A 87 -5.87 -14.17 -14.52
CA LYS A 87 -6.69 -15.40 -14.47
C LYS A 87 -7.26 -15.79 -15.84
N ILE A 88 -7.59 -14.80 -16.68
CA ILE A 88 -8.01 -15.02 -18.07
C ILE A 88 -6.86 -15.61 -18.90
N ILE A 89 -5.64 -15.10 -18.73
CA ILE A 89 -4.45 -15.57 -19.45
C ILE A 89 -4.01 -16.96 -18.98
N THR A 90 -4.11 -17.26 -17.68
CA THR A 90 -3.71 -18.58 -17.14
C THR A 90 -4.79 -19.66 -17.29
N GLY A 91 -5.98 -19.31 -17.77
CA GLY A 91 -7.06 -20.28 -18.03
C GLY A 91 -7.69 -20.85 -16.76
N GLU A 92 -7.59 -20.16 -15.62
CA GLU A 92 -8.13 -20.60 -14.33
C GLU A 92 -9.63 -20.22 -14.15
N MET A 93 -10.41 -20.14 -15.24
CA MET A 93 -11.84 -19.81 -15.22
C MET A 93 -12.70 -20.95 -15.75
#